data_AF-W2CAR8-F1
#
_entry.id   AF-W2CAR8-F1
#
_cell.length_a   1.000
_cell.length_b   1.000
_cell.length_c   1.000
_cell.angle_alpha   90.00
_cell.angle_beta   90.00
_cell.angle_gamma   90.00
#
_symmetry.space_group_name_H-M   'P 1'
#
loop_
_entity.id
_entity.type
_entity.pdbx_description
1 polymer ?
#
loop_
_entity_poly.entity_id
_entity_poly.type
_entity_poly.pdbx_seq_one_letter_code
_entity_poly.pdbx_strand_id
1 'polypeptide(L)'
;MNINKSIITGKEWRVYIAGESLEMKCDNCDNLKEVAYGVDMDFFNFLKQCKMQTDIRLGTCARCAAAFDMDIVMFYLPKGLIDVVQPVYHKNRHYATTKEEDLILLLYKPDLDDIKAVFWKFYSIFRFMSQHPECFDDILKQLGLSEFIYLMERK
;
A
#
# COMPACT_ATOMS: atom_id res chain seq x y z
N MET A 1 -33.57 31.64 7.18
CA MET A 1 -32.88 31.42 5.88
C MET A 1 -31.43 31.04 6.17
N ASN A 2 -31.00 29.91 5.60
CA ASN A 2 -29.64 29.37 5.46
C ASN A 2 -28.68 29.35 6.67
N ILE A 3 -28.89 28.36 7.53
CA ILE A 3 -27.78 27.57 8.05
C ILE A 3 -27.34 26.70 6.87
N ASN A 4 -26.22 27.02 6.22
CA ASN A 4 -25.65 26.18 5.18
C ASN A 4 -25.31 24.82 5.80
N LYS A 5 -26.23 23.88 5.64
CA LYS A 5 -26.00 22.45 5.74
C LYS A 5 -24.91 22.08 4.72
N SER A 6 -23.65 22.15 5.12
CA SER A 6 -22.67 21.17 4.65
C SER A 6 -22.45 20.18 5.77
N ILE A 7 -23.52 19.46 6.12
CA ILE A 7 -23.32 18.13 6.69
C ILE A 7 -22.71 17.33 5.54
N ILE A 8 -21.38 17.26 5.51
CA ILE A 8 -20.62 16.39 4.60
C ILE A 8 -20.86 14.97 5.12
N THR A 9 -22.06 14.44 4.88
CA THR A 9 -22.40 13.03 5.03
C THR A 9 -22.27 12.38 3.66
N GLY A 10 -21.08 11.85 3.38
CA GLY A 10 -20.82 11.07 2.20
C GLY A 10 -19.37 10.62 2.24
N LYS A 11 -19.13 9.34 2.55
CA LYS A 11 -17.81 8.71 2.40
C LYS A 11 -17.31 8.99 0.96
N GLU A 12 -16.43 9.98 0.83
CA GLU A 12 -15.87 10.51 -0.43
C GLU A 12 -15.31 9.38 -1.28
N TRP A 13 -15.50 9.50 -2.60
CA TRP A 13 -14.81 8.69 -3.60
C TRP A 13 -13.31 8.98 -3.44
N ARG A 14 -12.49 7.94 -3.26
CA ARG A 14 -11.06 8.09 -2.94
C ARG A 14 -10.24 7.21 -3.86
N VAL A 15 -9.20 7.80 -4.45
CA VAL A 15 -8.14 7.09 -5.15
C VAL A 15 -7.02 6.83 -4.15
N TYR A 16 -6.50 5.60 -4.15
CA TYR A 16 -5.37 5.23 -3.32
C TYR A 16 -4.19 4.92 -4.22
N ILE A 17 -3.05 5.54 -3.96
CA ILE A 17 -1.82 5.37 -4.72
C ILE A 17 -0.81 4.61 -3.86
N ALA A 18 -0.33 3.50 -4.40
CA ALA A 18 0.72 2.69 -3.82
C ALA A 18 2.09 3.21 -4.27
N GLY A 19 3.02 3.43 -3.36
CA GLY A 19 4.39 3.81 -3.71
C GLY A 19 4.50 5.25 -4.23
N GLU A 20 5.36 5.46 -5.23
CA GLU A 20 5.66 6.80 -5.77
C GLU A 20 4.50 7.34 -6.62
N SER A 21 4.00 8.53 -6.27
CA SER A 21 2.96 9.21 -7.04
C SER A 21 3.53 10.01 -8.20
N LEU A 22 2.68 10.37 -9.17
CA LEU A 22 3.06 11.30 -10.25
C LEU A 22 3.54 12.65 -9.72
N GLU A 23 2.97 13.14 -8.62
CA GLU A 23 3.43 14.38 -7.97
C GLU A 23 4.86 14.23 -7.44
N MET A 24 5.18 13.12 -6.77
CA MET A 24 6.54 12.86 -6.30
C MET A 24 7.53 12.72 -7.47
N LYS A 25 7.15 12.05 -8.55
CA LYS A 25 7.97 11.97 -9.77
C LYS A 25 8.21 13.35 -10.39
N CYS A 26 7.18 14.19 -10.46
CA CYS A 26 7.32 15.57 -10.95
C CYS A 26 8.28 16.39 -10.09
N ASP A 27 8.14 16.33 -8.77
CA ASP A 27 8.95 17.14 -7.86
C ASP A 27 10.43 16.70 -7.86
N ASN A 28 10.71 15.44 -8.21
CA ASN A 28 12.06 14.88 -8.30
C ASN A 28 12.65 14.88 -9.74
N CYS A 29 11.99 15.49 -10.72
CA CYS A 29 12.42 15.46 -12.12
C CYS A 29 13.05 16.78 -12.56
N ASP A 30 14.34 16.75 -12.90
CA ASP A 30 15.09 17.94 -13.34
C ASP A 30 14.67 18.43 -14.74
N ASN A 31 14.30 17.51 -15.64
CA ASN A 31 13.98 17.79 -17.06
C ASN A 31 12.47 17.74 -17.35
N LEU A 32 11.65 18.17 -16.41
CA LEU A 32 10.19 18.01 -16.46
C LEU A 32 9.53 18.60 -17.72
N LYS A 33 10.11 19.67 -18.30
CA LYS A 33 9.62 20.24 -19.56
C LYS A 33 9.79 19.28 -20.73
N GLU A 34 10.94 18.63 -20.84
CA GLU A 34 11.21 17.66 -21.91
C GLU A 34 10.30 16.45 -21.78
N VAL A 35 10.10 15.97 -20.54
CA VAL A 35 9.14 14.90 -20.24
C VAL A 35 7.72 15.25 -20.69
N ALA A 36 7.26 16.47 -20.40
CA ALA A 36 5.94 16.93 -20.82
C ALA A 36 5.81 16.99 -22.36
N TYR A 37 6.83 17.49 -23.05
CA TYR A 37 6.86 17.51 -24.51
C TYR A 37 6.90 16.12 -25.13
N GLY A 38 7.59 15.16 -24.50
CA GLY A 38 7.65 13.76 -24.95
C GLY A 38 6.29 13.05 -25.01
N VAL A 39 5.28 13.59 -24.32
CA VAL A 39 3.90 13.07 -24.32
C VAL A 39 2.88 14.03 -24.94
N ASP A 40 3.36 14.97 -25.77
CA ASP A 40 2.55 15.97 -26.47
C ASP A 40 1.64 16.79 -25.52
N MET A 41 2.17 17.20 -24.36
CA MET A 41 1.47 18.06 -23.42
C MET A 41 2.20 19.37 -23.17
N ASP A 42 1.42 20.45 -23.09
CA ASP A 42 1.92 21.71 -22.52
C ASP A 42 2.38 21.49 -21.07
N PHE A 43 3.50 22.14 -20.72
CA PHE A 43 4.14 21.99 -19.41
C PHE A 43 3.21 22.29 -18.24
N PHE A 44 2.43 23.38 -18.30
CA PHE A 44 1.53 23.73 -17.20
C PHE A 44 0.37 22.76 -17.09
N ASN A 45 -0.14 22.28 -18.23
CA ASN A 45 -1.16 21.24 -18.22
C ASN A 45 -0.61 19.94 -17.62
N PHE A 46 0.56 19.48 -18.07
CA PHE A 46 1.22 18.30 -17.55
C PHE A 46 1.40 18.37 -16.02
N LEU A 47 1.93 19.48 -15.52
CA LEU A 47 2.12 19.71 -14.09
C LEU A 47 0.80 19.63 -13.30
N LYS A 48 -0.27 20.26 -13.82
CA LYS A 48 -1.60 20.21 -13.18
C LYS A 48 -2.15 18.78 -13.11
N GLN A 49 -1.97 18.00 -14.17
CA GLN A 49 -2.42 16.61 -14.23
C GLN A 49 -1.65 15.73 -13.24
N CYS A 50 -0.31 15.81 -13.24
CA CYS A 50 0.52 14.99 -12.34
C CYS A 50 0.32 15.34 -10.86
N LYS A 51 0.06 16.61 -10.54
CA LYS A 51 -0.29 17.05 -9.17
C LYS A 51 -1.75 16.81 -8.79
N MET A 52 -2.53 16.19 -9.69
CA MET A 52 -3.96 15.92 -9.52
C MET A 52 -4.72 17.13 -8.97
N GLN A 53 -4.41 18.34 -9.49
CA GLN A 53 -5.07 19.59 -9.08
C GLN A 53 -6.50 19.69 -9.64
N THR A 54 -6.84 18.81 -10.57
CA THR A 54 -8.17 18.66 -11.18
C THR A 54 -8.46 17.18 -11.37
N ASP A 55 -9.73 16.84 -11.58
CA ASP A 55 -10.11 15.48 -11.96
C ASP A 55 -9.38 15.06 -13.25
N ILE A 56 -8.59 13.99 -13.15
CA ILE A 56 -7.78 13.46 -14.24
C ILE A 56 -8.52 12.31 -14.93
N ARG A 57 -8.60 12.37 -16.26
CA ARG A 57 -9.11 11.24 -17.06
C ARG A 57 -8.09 10.11 -17.04
N LEU A 58 -8.54 8.85 -16.96
CA LEU A 58 -7.64 7.68 -16.92
C LEU A 58 -6.62 7.64 -18.06
N GLY A 59 -7.05 7.95 -19.31
CA GLY A 59 -6.12 8.02 -20.44
C GLY A 59 -5.08 9.14 -20.35
N THR A 60 -5.38 10.23 -19.65
CA THR A 60 -4.39 11.27 -19.35
C THR A 60 -3.47 10.83 -18.22
N CYS A 61 -4.00 10.19 -17.18
CA CYS A 61 -3.21 9.61 -16.08
C CYS A 61 -2.18 8.60 -16.61
N ALA A 62 -2.62 7.68 -17.47
CA ALA A 62 -1.74 6.68 -18.09
C ALA A 62 -0.64 7.32 -18.95
N ARG A 63 -0.96 8.35 -19.73
CA ARG A 63 0.06 9.11 -20.49
C ARG A 63 1.07 9.81 -19.57
N CYS A 64 0.60 10.43 -18.49
CA CYS A 64 1.49 11.07 -17.51
C CYS A 64 2.39 10.05 -16.81
N ALA A 65 1.88 8.85 -16.49
CA ALA A 65 2.69 7.77 -15.93
C ALA A 65 3.72 7.24 -16.92
N ALA A 66 3.32 7.00 -18.18
CA ALA A 66 4.24 6.58 -19.23
C ALA A 66 5.37 7.59 -19.48
N ALA A 67 5.11 8.89 -19.27
CA ALA A 67 6.15 9.93 -19.35
C ALA A 67 7.29 9.73 -18.32
N PHE A 68 7.03 9.01 -17.24
CA PHE A 68 7.98 8.67 -16.19
C PHE A 68 8.39 7.18 -16.21
N ASP A 69 8.18 6.49 -17.34
CA ASP A 69 8.43 5.04 -17.49
C ASP A 69 7.66 4.19 -16.46
N MET A 70 6.42 4.59 -16.16
CA MET A 70 5.53 3.89 -15.22
C MET A 70 4.28 3.35 -15.91
N ASP A 71 3.85 2.17 -15.48
CA ASP A 71 2.54 1.60 -15.77
C ASP A 71 1.56 1.83 -14.61
N ILE A 72 0.24 1.76 -14.92
CA ILE A 72 -0.83 1.88 -13.93
C ILE A 72 -1.65 0.60 -13.88
N VAL A 73 -1.80 0.04 -12.69
CA VAL A 73 -2.74 -1.05 -12.39
C VAL A 73 -3.83 -0.55 -11.45
N MET A 74 -5.09 -0.92 -11.71
CA MET A 74 -6.24 -0.53 -10.90
C MET A 74 -6.93 -1.76 -10.29
N PHE A 75 -7.03 -1.78 -8.96
CA PHE A 75 -7.77 -2.80 -8.21
C PHE A 75 -9.04 -2.22 -7.60
N TYR A 76 -10.17 -2.90 -7.77
CA TYR A 76 -11.40 -2.57 -7.07
C TYR A 76 -11.46 -3.30 -5.73
N LEU A 77 -11.54 -2.55 -4.64
CA LEU A 77 -11.62 -3.09 -3.28
C LEU A 77 -13.01 -2.81 -2.66
N PRO A 78 -13.52 -3.71 -1.80
CA PRO A 78 -14.66 -3.41 -0.95
C PRO A 78 -14.47 -2.12 -0.15
N LYS A 79 -15.54 -1.35 0.00
CA LYS A 79 -15.50 -0.06 0.70
C LYS A 79 -15.03 -0.24 2.15
N GLY A 80 -13.99 0.51 2.54
CA GLY A 80 -13.42 0.49 3.88
C GLY A 80 -12.32 -0.54 4.11
N LEU A 81 -12.08 -1.47 3.17
CA LEU A 81 -11.02 -2.47 3.33
C LEU A 81 -9.62 -1.83 3.36
N ILE A 82 -9.41 -0.78 2.55
CA ILE A 82 -8.17 -0.01 2.50
C ILE A 82 -7.89 0.78 3.79
N ASP A 83 -8.89 0.99 4.66
CA ASP A 83 -8.65 1.72 5.92
C ASP A 83 -7.78 0.91 6.90
N VAL A 84 -7.66 -0.41 6.69
CA VAL A 84 -6.80 -1.32 7.47
C VAL A 84 -5.32 -0.94 7.34
N VAL A 85 -4.90 -0.42 6.19
CA VAL A 85 -3.51 -0.03 5.91
C VAL A 85 -3.19 1.43 6.24
N GLN A 86 -4.11 2.10 6.97
CA GLN A 86 -3.93 3.47 7.48
C GLN A 86 -3.35 4.46 6.45
N PRO A 87 -4.01 4.65 5.29
CA PRO A 87 -3.47 5.47 4.21
C PRO A 87 -3.33 6.94 4.63
N VAL A 88 -2.30 7.60 4.09
CA VAL A 88 -1.98 9.01 4.35
C VAL A 88 -2.71 9.89 3.36
N TYR A 89 -3.52 10.82 3.86
CA TYR A 89 -4.34 11.68 3.03
C TYR A 89 -3.54 12.86 2.45
N HIS A 90 -3.65 13.05 1.14
CA HIS A 90 -3.03 14.20 0.49
C HIS A 90 -3.81 15.50 0.78
N LYS A 91 -3.12 16.66 0.72
CA LYS A 91 -3.69 17.97 1.09
C LYS A 91 -4.91 18.36 0.24
N ASN A 92 -4.89 18.00 -1.05
CA ASN A 92 -5.98 18.28 -1.99
C ASN A 92 -7.15 17.28 -1.87
N ARG A 93 -7.04 16.24 -1.02
CA ARG A 93 -8.03 15.18 -0.77
C ARG A 93 -8.51 14.40 -2.00
N HIS A 94 -7.87 14.56 -3.16
CA HIS A 94 -8.19 13.80 -4.37
C HIS A 94 -7.69 12.36 -4.30
N TYR A 95 -6.60 12.14 -3.57
CA TYR A 95 -6.04 10.82 -3.34
C TYR A 95 -5.41 10.67 -1.96
N ALA A 96 -5.15 9.43 -1.57
CA ALA A 96 -4.34 9.07 -0.43
C ALA A 96 -3.19 8.17 -0.88
N THR A 97 -2.08 8.18 -0.15
CA THR A 97 -0.92 7.32 -0.41
C THR A 97 -0.84 6.22 0.64
N THR A 98 -0.32 5.07 0.23
CA THR A 98 0.03 3.96 1.11
C THR A 98 1.31 3.31 0.59
N LYS A 99 1.99 2.52 1.41
CA LYS A 99 3.16 1.80 0.94
C LYS A 99 2.72 0.59 0.12
N GLU A 100 3.55 0.21 -0.84
CA GLU A 100 3.29 -0.96 -1.68
C GLU A 100 3.26 -2.26 -0.85
N GLU A 101 4.13 -2.38 0.16
CA GLU A 101 4.16 -3.52 1.09
C GLU A 101 2.84 -3.73 1.84
N ASP A 102 2.14 -2.66 2.21
CA ASP A 102 0.89 -2.73 2.95
C ASP A 102 -0.27 -3.23 2.05
N LEU A 103 -0.19 -2.97 0.74
CA LEU A 103 -1.18 -3.46 -0.23
C LEU A 103 -1.05 -4.95 -0.49
N ILE A 104 0.13 -5.55 -0.30
CA ILE A 104 0.30 -7.00 -0.40
C ILE A 104 -0.65 -7.68 0.59
N LEU A 105 -0.83 -7.14 1.80
CA LEU A 105 -1.76 -7.69 2.79
C LEU A 105 -3.23 -7.66 2.33
N LEU A 106 -3.59 -6.74 1.44
CA LEU A 106 -4.95 -6.59 0.91
C LEU A 106 -5.19 -7.42 -0.35
N LEU A 107 -4.16 -7.58 -1.18
CA LEU A 107 -4.20 -8.37 -2.42
C LEU A 107 -3.99 -9.86 -2.15
N TYR A 108 -3.22 -10.18 -1.11
CA TYR A 108 -3.07 -11.54 -0.61
C TYR A 108 -4.36 -11.89 0.14
N LYS A 109 -5.22 -12.69 -0.50
CA LYS A 109 -6.24 -13.46 0.19
C LYS A 109 -5.56 -14.75 0.63
N PRO A 110 -5.05 -14.83 1.87
CA PRO A 110 -4.54 -16.11 2.33
C PRO A 110 -5.68 -17.11 2.26
N ASP A 111 -5.45 -18.25 1.61
CA ASP A 111 -6.40 -19.36 1.71
C ASP A 111 -6.49 -19.73 3.19
N LEU A 112 -7.71 -19.81 3.71
CA LEU A 112 -7.94 -20.24 5.09
C LEU A 112 -7.34 -21.62 5.33
N ASP A 113 -7.26 -22.45 4.28
CA ASP A 113 -6.65 -23.77 4.37
C ASP A 113 -5.12 -23.69 4.39
N ASP A 114 -4.51 -22.74 3.67
CA ASP A 114 -3.06 -22.46 3.78
C ASP A 114 -2.69 -21.90 5.16
N ILE A 115 -3.48 -20.97 5.71
CA ILE A 115 -3.30 -20.47 7.08
C ILE A 115 -3.41 -21.62 8.07
N LYS A 116 -4.47 -22.42 7.99
CA LYS A 116 -4.66 -23.56 8.91
C LYS A 116 -3.51 -24.54 8.80
N ALA A 117 -3.02 -24.83 7.59
CA ALA A 117 -1.89 -25.73 7.40
C ALA A 117 -0.60 -25.18 8.04
N VAL A 118 -0.32 -23.89 7.86
CA VAL A 118 0.84 -23.22 8.48
C VAL A 118 0.70 -23.22 10.01
N PHE A 119 -0.44 -22.78 10.55
CA PHE A 119 -0.71 -22.77 11.98
C PHE A 119 -0.70 -24.17 12.60
N TRP A 120 -1.20 -25.19 11.89
CA TRP A 120 -1.15 -26.58 12.36
C TRP A 120 0.27 -27.12 12.41
N LYS A 121 1.12 -26.79 11.43
CA LYS A 121 2.55 -27.13 11.46
C LYS A 121 3.24 -26.43 12.63
N PHE A 122 3.01 -25.14 12.83
CA PHE A 122 3.54 -24.42 14.00
C PHE A 122 3.03 -25.03 15.31
N TYR A 123 1.73 -25.30 15.45
CA TYR A 123 1.16 -25.94 16.62
C TYR A 123 1.78 -27.32 16.89
N SER A 124 1.99 -28.12 15.85
CA SER A 124 2.62 -29.43 15.95
C SER A 124 4.07 -29.33 16.40
N ILE A 125 4.81 -28.34 15.87
CA ILE A 125 6.18 -28.03 16.28
C ILE A 125 6.20 -27.56 17.74
N PHE A 126 5.36 -26.59 18.12
CA PHE A 126 5.24 -26.11 19.51
C PHE A 126 4.85 -27.24 20.48
N ARG A 127 3.96 -28.15 20.06
CA ARG A 127 3.55 -29.30 20.86
C ARG A 127 4.70 -30.29 21.04
N PHE A 128 5.43 -30.60 19.97
CA PHE A 128 6.63 -31.44 20.03
C PHE A 128 7.69 -30.83 20.95
N MET A 129 7.93 -29.52 20.79
CA MET A 129 8.85 -28.75 21.62
C MET A 129 8.42 -28.70 23.09
N SER A 130 7.12 -28.61 23.39
CA SER A 130 6.59 -28.65 24.76
C SER A 130 6.74 -30.05 25.39
N GLN A 131 6.78 -31.11 24.59
CA GLN A 131 6.97 -32.49 25.05
C GLN A 131 8.45 -32.86 25.22
N HIS A 132 9.35 -32.15 24.53
CA HIS A 132 10.80 -32.35 24.56
C HIS A 132 11.53 -31.04 24.82
N PRO A 133 11.36 -30.44 26.01
CA PRO A 133 11.97 -29.15 26.35
C PRO A 133 13.52 -29.21 26.28
N GLU A 134 14.12 -30.37 26.55
CA GLU A 134 15.56 -30.59 26.43
C GLU A 134 16.12 -30.43 25.01
N CYS A 135 15.30 -30.63 23.97
CA CYS A 135 15.71 -30.45 22.57
C CYS A 135 15.39 -29.04 22.03
N PHE A 136 14.62 -28.25 22.77
CA PHE A 136 14.08 -26.97 22.32
C PHE A 136 15.19 -25.94 22.09
N ASP A 137 16.10 -25.79 23.04
CA ASP A 137 17.20 -24.82 22.97
C ASP A 137 18.18 -25.14 21.82
N ASP A 138 18.45 -26.42 21.57
CA ASP A 138 19.33 -26.85 20.49
C ASP A 138 18.70 -26.64 19.11
N ILE A 139 17.39 -26.91 18.97
CA ILE A 139 16.65 -26.66 17.72
C ILE A 139 16.55 -25.16 17.43
N LEU A 140 16.28 -24.32 18.44
CA LEU A 140 16.22 -22.87 18.27
C LEU A 140 17.57 -22.26 17.88
N LYS A 141 18.67 -22.78 18.43
CA LYS A 141 20.02 -22.42 18.01
C LYS A 141 20.32 -22.84 16.57
N GLN A 142 19.94 -24.05 16.16
CA GLN A 142 20.16 -24.53 14.79
C GLN A 142 19.35 -23.77 13.73
N LEU A 143 18.14 -23.31 14.08
CA LEU A 143 17.28 -22.54 13.19
C LEU A 143 17.63 -21.04 13.14
N GLY A 144 18.61 -20.57 13.91
CA GLY A 144 18.96 -19.14 14.00
C GLY A 144 17.86 -18.29 14.66
N LEU A 145 16.97 -18.92 15.43
CA LEU A 145 15.84 -18.29 16.10
C LEU A 145 16.11 -18.09 17.60
N SER A 146 17.37 -17.91 17.98
CA SER A 146 17.77 -17.71 19.39
C SER A 146 17.11 -16.50 20.04
N GLU A 147 16.71 -15.49 19.27
CA GLU A 147 15.96 -14.31 19.76
C GLU A 147 14.51 -14.64 20.14
N PHE A 148 13.94 -15.74 19.64
CA PHE A 148 12.59 -16.20 20.01
C PHE A 148 12.53 -16.76 21.44
N ILE A 149 13.66 -17.21 22.00
CA ILE A 149 13.75 -17.67 23.40
C ILE A 149 13.33 -16.52 24.34
N TYR A 150 13.84 -15.32 24.10
CA TYR A 150 13.53 -14.12 24.89
C TYR A 150 12.07 -13.66 24.79
N LEU A 151 11.38 -13.97 23.69
CA LEU A 151 9.95 -13.68 23.51
C LEU A 151 9.06 -14.63 24.33
N MET A 152 9.51 -15.86 24.56
CA MET A 152 8.77 -16.90 25.29
C MET A 152 9.07 -16.90 26.79
N GLU A 153 10.25 -16.44 27.22
CA GLU A 153 10.65 -16.33 28.64
C GLU A 153 10.01 -15.15 29.38
N ARG A 154 9.32 -14.23 28.69
CA ARG A 154 8.48 -13.21 29.33
C ARG A 154 7.13 -13.79 29.75
N LYS A 155 7.13 -14.59 30.83
CA LYS A 155 5.95 -14.86 31.65
C LYS A 155 6.28 -14.65 33.12
#